data_AF-Q8ZXU1-F1
#
_entry.id   AF-Q8ZXU1-F1
#
_cell.length_a   1.000
_cell.length_b   1.000
_cell.length_c   1.000
_cell.angle_alpha   90.00
_cell.angle_beta   90.00
_cell.angle_gamma   90.00
#
_symmetry.space_group_name_H-M   'P 1'
#
loop_
_entity.id
_entity.type
_entity.pdbx_description
1 polymer ?
#
loop_
_entity_poly.entity_id
_entity_poly.type
_entity_poly.pdbx_seq_one_letter_code
_entity_poly.pdbx_strand_id
1 'polypeptide(L)'
;MKDARAIMSDNVKLDALDMLILYSIYTARGEVSRKVINKVVSYGILVRGGKFNPVDEPRLLRPLRISHFGWIIPDVDERLRKLAEAGFLELRYEKKGRREVIYAKPKDIHGVFEVVKTALAKELSEARATAILESINEALELYRRGGSEGLVKALEESTYIAGVKYALVGWDGESYAKVMGELNKRGEEIRKKHPDMPGSAEFLELRRRIKEPLL
;
A
#
# COMPACT_ATOMS: atom_id res chain seq x y z
N MET A 1 -29.59 -3.17 13.45
CA MET A 1 -28.40 -3.61 12.68
C MET A 1 -28.56 -3.09 11.27
N LYS A 2 -27.51 -2.52 10.67
CA LYS A 2 -27.50 -2.06 9.28
C LYS A 2 -26.92 -3.15 8.38
N ASP A 3 -27.56 -3.43 7.26
CA ASP A 3 -27.05 -4.33 6.22
C ASP A 3 -26.20 -3.51 5.23
N ALA A 4 -24.98 -3.95 4.95
CA ALA A 4 -24.10 -3.33 3.96
C ALA A 4 -24.72 -3.26 2.55
N ARG A 5 -25.59 -4.22 2.20
CA ARG A 5 -26.34 -4.20 0.94
C ARG A 5 -27.27 -3.00 0.85
N ALA A 6 -27.96 -2.67 1.94
CA ALA A 6 -28.86 -1.52 2.00
C ALA A 6 -28.08 -0.20 1.83
N ILE A 7 -26.92 -0.08 2.47
CA ILE A 7 -26.05 1.11 2.32
C ILE A 7 -25.56 1.25 0.87
N MET A 8 -25.20 0.16 0.20
CA MET A 8 -24.82 0.21 -1.22
C MET A 8 -25.99 0.49 -2.17
N SER A 9 -27.22 0.10 -1.83
CA SER A 9 -28.41 0.42 -2.64
C SER A 9 -28.84 1.87 -2.53
N ASP A 10 -28.46 2.57 -1.45
CA ASP A 10 -28.82 3.98 -1.19
C ASP A 10 -27.95 4.99 -1.98
N ASN A 11 -27.54 4.63 -3.21
CA ASN A 11 -26.73 5.43 -4.15
C ASN A 11 -25.26 5.69 -3.77
N VAL A 12 -24.67 4.95 -2.81
CA VAL A 12 -23.22 5.03 -2.57
C VAL A 12 -22.48 4.17 -3.61
N LYS A 13 -21.99 4.82 -4.67
CA LYS A 13 -21.19 4.15 -5.69
C LYS A 13 -19.73 4.02 -5.23
N LEU A 14 -19.35 2.83 -4.83
CA LEU A 14 -17.97 2.47 -4.50
C LEU A 14 -17.25 1.99 -5.75
N ASP A 15 -16.06 2.53 -6.01
CA ASP A 15 -15.19 1.97 -7.06
C ASP A 15 -14.38 0.78 -6.51
N ALA A 16 -13.66 0.08 -7.41
CA ALA A 16 -12.80 -1.03 -7.03
C ALA A 16 -11.78 -0.67 -5.92
N LEU A 17 -11.25 0.55 -5.89
CA LEU A 17 -10.27 0.95 -4.88
C LEU A 17 -10.93 1.15 -3.51
N ASP A 18 -12.12 1.76 -3.46
CA ASP A 18 -12.91 1.89 -2.23
C ASP A 18 -13.25 0.51 -1.64
N MET A 19 -13.59 -0.45 -2.51
CA MET A 19 -13.86 -1.84 -2.13
C MET A 19 -12.63 -2.52 -1.52
N LEU A 20 -11.44 -2.33 -2.10
CA LEU A 20 -10.19 -2.87 -1.56
C LEU A 20 -9.82 -2.23 -0.22
N ILE A 21 -10.03 -0.92 -0.07
CA ILE A 21 -9.84 -0.20 1.20
C ILE A 21 -10.77 -0.78 2.27
N LEU A 22 -12.07 -0.90 1.99
CA LEU A 22 -13.03 -1.49 2.92
C LEU A 22 -12.64 -2.91 3.29
N TYR A 23 -12.31 -3.75 2.32
CA TYR A 23 -11.89 -5.13 2.56
C TYR A 23 -10.68 -5.17 3.49
N SER A 24 -9.68 -4.33 3.27
CA SER A 24 -8.46 -4.28 4.11
C SER A 24 -8.79 -3.96 5.57
N ILE A 25 -9.70 -3.01 5.81
CA ILE A 25 -10.10 -2.61 7.17
C ILE A 25 -10.93 -3.70 7.85
N TYR A 26 -11.86 -4.31 7.13
CA TYR A 26 -12.72 -5.37 7.70
C TYR A 26 -11.98 -6.67 7.96
N THR A 27 -10.91 -6.93 7.19
CA THR A 27 -10.06 -8.12 7.37
C THR A 27 -9.03 -7.92 8.47
N ALA A 28 -8.53 -6.70 8.63
CA ALA A 28 -7.68 -6.36 9.74
C ALA A 28 -8.45 -6.62 11.05
N ARG A 29 -7.90 -7.49 11.90
CA ARG A 29 -8.49 -7.82 13.21
C ARG A 29 -8.27 -6.67 14.18
N GLY A 30 -8.96 -5.55 13.97
CA GLY A 30 -8.92 -4.38 14.84
C GLY A 30 -8.92 -3.06 14.09
N GLU A 31 -8.31 -2.07 14.74
CA GLU A 31 -8.18 -0.69 14.29
C GLU A 31 -7.02 -0.54 13.30
N VAL A 32 -7.25 0.16 12.19
CA VAL A 32 -6.27 0.29 11.09
C VAL A 32 -5.95 1.75 10.83
N SER A 33 -4.66 2.08 10.76
CA SER A 33 -4.23 3.43 10.38
C SER A 33 -4.12 3.60 8.87
N ARG A 34 -4.17 4.86 8.41
CA ARG A 34 -3.96 5.23 7.00
C ARG A 34 -2.67 4.65 6.42
N LYS A 35 -1.60 4.61 7.21
CA LYS A 35 -0.30 4.08 6.78
C LYS A 35 -0.41 2.59 6.42
N VAL A 36 -1.16 1.82 7.23
CA VAL A 36 -1.38 0.39 6.99
C VAL A 36 -2.23 0.18 5.75
N ILE A 37 -3.32 0.95 5.59
CA ILE A 37 -4.21 0.88 4.42
C ILE A 37 -3.42 1.10 3.13
N ASN A 38 -2.64 2.18 3.05
CA ASN A 38 -1.83 2.48 1.86
C ASN A 38 -0.87 1.33 1.50
N LYS A 39 -0.17 0.77 2.49
CA LYS A 39 0.78 -0.32 2.28
C LYS A 39 0.10 -1.59 1.81
N VAL A 40 -0.96 -2.00 2.51
CA VAL A 40 -1.66 -3.26 2.25
C VAL A 40 -2.38 -3.23 0.91
N VAL A 41 -3.10 -2.14 0.62
CA VAL A 41 -3.83 -2.01 -0.66
C VAL A 41 -2.85 -1.89 -1.82
N SER A 42 -1.81 -1.06 -1.71
CA SER A 42 -0.79 -0.96 -2.76
C SER A 42 -0.05 -2.29 -2.97
N TYR A 43 0.28 -3.01 -1.88
CA TYR A 43 0.87 -4.35 -1.99
C TYR A 43 -0.06 -5.31 -2.73
N GLY A 44 -1.35 -5.38 -2.37
CA GLY A 44 -2.32 -6.24 -3.05
C GLY A 44 -2.52 -5.93 -4.54
N ILE A 45 -2.29 -4.67 -4.95
CA ILE A 45 -2.36 -4.22 -6.35
C ILE A 45 -1.05 -4.51 -7.10
N LEU A 46 0.10 -4.42 -6.44
CA LEU A 46 1.42 -4.45 -7.08
C LEU A 46 2.16 -5.79 -6.95
N VAL A 47 1.77 -6.63 -6.00
CA VAL A 47 2.48 -7.85 -5.62
C VAL A 47 1.53 -9.04 -5.66
N ARG A 48 2.01 -10.15 -6.22
CA ARG A 48 1.29 -11.44 -6.25
C ARG A 48 2.25 -12.58 -6.01
N GLY A 49 1.93 -13.44 -5.02
CA GLY A 49 2.78 -14.58 -4.65
C GLY A 49 4.21 -14.16 -4.32
N GLY A 50 4.36 -13.08 -3.54
CA GLY A 50 5.66 -12.51 -3.14
C GLY A 50 6.46 -11.82 -4.26
N LYS A 51 5.93 -11.70 -5.49
CA LYS A 51 6.64 -11.09 -6.64
C LYS A 51 5.99 -9.79 -7.08
N PHE A 52 6.79 -8.80 -7.49
CA PHE A 52 6.29 -7.59 -8.13
C PHE A 52 5.64 -7.97 -9.47
N ASN A 53 4.31 -8.06 -9.46
CA ASN A 53 3.48 -8.47 -10.56
C ASN A 53 2.18 -7.67 -10.51
N PRO A 54 2.22 -6.41 -11.00
CA PRO A 54 1.10 -5.50 -10.90
C PRO A 54 -0.16 -6.06 -11.57
N VAL A 55 -1.32 -5.75 -11.01
CA VAL A 55 -2.59 -6.02 -11.67
C VAL A 55 -2.65 -5.28 -13.00
N ASP A 56 -3.08 -5.97 -14.05
CA ASP A 56 -3.32 -5.35 -15.36
C ASP A 56 -4.70 -4.66 -15.37
N GLU A 57 -4.86 -3.66 -14.50
CA GLU A 57 -6.07 -2.83 -14.41
C GLU A 57 -5.67 -1.36 -14.23
N PRO A 58 -5.73 -0.54 -15.30
CA PRO A 58 -5.34 0.86 -15.24
C PRO A 58 -6.08 1.66 -14.17
N ARG A 59 -7.34 1.34 -13.85
CA ARG A 59 -8.11 2.06 -12.83
C ARG A 59 -7.57 1.84 -11.41
N LEU A 60 -6.95 0.69 -11.15
CA LEU A 60 -6.28 0.40 -9.87
C LEU A 60 -4.85 0.92 -9.84
N LEU A 61 -4.15 0.95 -10.98
CA LEU A 61 -2.76 1.41 -11.05
C LEU A 61 -2.64 2.95 -11.10
N ARG A 62 -3.49 3.63 -11.88
CA ARG A 62 -3.41 5.09 -12.11
C ARG A 62 -3.49 5.94 -10.84
N PRO A 63 -4.25 5.57 -9.78
CA PRO A 63 -4.28 6.33 -8.53
C PRO A 63 -2.98 6.22 -7.73
N LEU A 64 -2.21 5.15 -7.89
CA LEU A 64 -1.03 4.90 -7.07
C LEU A 64 0.11 5.88 -7.40
N ARG A 65 0.79 6.39 -6.36
CA ARG A 65 1.96 7.26 -6.48
C ARG A 65 3.08 6.79 -5.57
N ILE A 66 4.32 6.93 -6.03
CA ILE A 66 5.49 6.69 -5.19
C ILE A 66 5.75 7.92 -4.32
N SER A 67 5.86 7.72 -3.01
CA SER A 67 6.26 8.71 -2.02
C SER A 67 7.40 8.17 -1.15
N HIS A 68 7.88 8.97 -0.19
CA HIS A 68 8.84 8.49 0.81
C HIS A 68 8.26 7.38 1.72
N PHE A 69 6.94 7.26 1.80
CA PHE A 69 6.25 6.16 2.46
C PHE A 69 5.97 4.95 1.55
N GLY A 70 6.61 4.89 0.38
CA GLY A 70 6.38 3.85 -0.62
C GLY A 70 5.23 4.20 -1.55
N TRP A 71 4.59 3.22 -2.16
CA TRP A 71 3.38 3.47 -2.92
C TRP A 71 2.22 3.84 -2.00
N ILE A 72 1.52 4.90 -2.38
CA ILE A 72 0.40 5.47 -1.67
C ILE A 72 -0.76 5.72 -2.62
N ILE A 73 -1.95 5.83 -2.04
CA ILE A 73 -3.17 6.34 -2.66
C ILE A 73 -3.32 7.80 -2.18
N PRO A 74 -3.00 8.82 -3.00
CA PRO A 74 -2.96 10.22 -2.55
C PRO A 74 -4.29 10.73 -1.98
N ASP A 75 -5.41 10.26 -2.52
CA ASP A 75 -6.79 10.62 -2.15
C ASP A 75 -7.39 9.67 -1.08
N VAL A 76 -6.57 8.84 -0.41
CA VAL A 76 -7.06 7.86 0.57
C VAL A 76 -7.87 8.49 1.70
N ASP A 77 -7.51 9.69 2.15
CA ASP A 77 -8.23 10.38 3.23
C ASP A 77 -9.63 10.84 2.79
N GLU A 78 -9.79 11.24 1.52
CA GLU A 78 -11.08 11.59 0.97
C GLU A 78 -11.97 10.35 0.83
N ARG A 79 -11.40 9.25 0.34
CA ARG A 79 -12.09 7.95 0.22
C ARG A 79 -12.56 7.43 1.56
N LEU A 80 -11.68 7.44 2.56
CA LEU A 80 -12.02 7.00 3.92
C LEU A 80 -13.09 7.88 4.57
N ARG A 81 -13.08 9.19 4.31
CA ARG A 81 -14.15 10.09 4.75
C ARG A 81 -15.49 9.72 4.10
N LYS A 82 -15.52 9.53 2.79
CA LYS A 82 -16.74 9.11 2.06
C LYS A 82 -17.29 7.78 2.60
N LEU A 83 -16.40 6.82 2.87
CA LEU A 83 -16.77 5.52 3.45
C LEU A 83 -17.33 5.65 4.88
N ALA A 84 -16.78 6.57 5.69
CA ALA A 84 -17.29 6.85 7.03
C ALA A 84 -18.64 7.59 7.00
N GLU A 85 -18.81 8.57 6.11
CA GLU A 85 -20.07 9.30 5.90
C GLU A 85 -21.19 8.36 5.43
N ALA A 86 -20.86 7.39 4.57
CA ALA A 86 -21.76 6.32 4.16
C ALA A 86 -22.06 5.30 5.28
N GLY A 87 -21.37 5.36 6.41
CA GLY A 87 -21.58 4.47 7.54
C GLY A 87 -20.89 3.10 7.42
N PHE A 88 -19.97 2.91 6.48
CA PHE A 88 -19.17 1.68 6.39
C PHE A 88 -18.05 1.63 7.43
N LEU A 89 -17.60 2.78 7.94
CA LEU A 89 -16.45 2.91 8.85
C LEU A 89 -16.76 3.84 10.01
N GLU A 90 -16.13 3.57 11.17
CA GLU A 90 -16.03 4.51 12.29
C GLU A 90 -14.66 5.20 12.27
N LEU A 91 -14.67 6.52 12.44
CA LEU A 91 -13.47 7.33 12.63
C LEU A 91 -13.16 7.44 14.13
N ARG A 92 -11.97 7.00 14.54
CA ARG A 92 -11.46 7.15 15.90
C ARG A 92 -10.17 7.95 15.89
N TYR A 93 -9.98 8.81 16.87
CA TYR A 93 -8.76 9.61 17.01
C TYR A 93 -7.90 9.03 18.13
N GLU A 94 -6.68 8.62 17.82
CA GLU A 94 -5.74 8.21 18.88
C GLU A 94 -5.18 9.46 19.58
N LYS A 95 -5.38 9.56 20.90
CA LYS A 95 -4.95 10.70 21.72
C LYS A 95 -3.65 10.36 22.46
N LYS A 96 -2.55 10.19 21.73
CA LYS A 96 -1.18 10.11 22.30
C LYS A 96 -0.17 10.93 21.48
N GLY A 97 -0.24 12.24 21.60
CA GLY A 97 0.80 13.17 21.10
C GLY A 97 0.88 13.37 19.57
N ARG A 98 0.33 12.46 18.76
CA ARG A 98 0.09 12.63 17.32
C ARG A 98 -1.37 12.31 17.05
N ARG A 99 -2.11 13.24 16.43
CA ARG A 99 -3.48 12.99 15.97
C ARG A 99 -3.42 12.06 14.76
N GLU A 100 -3.29 10.75 14.98
CA GLU A 100 -3.49 9.76 13.92
C GLU A 100 -4.96 9.36 13.90
N VAL A 101 -5.57 9.43 12.71
CA VAL A 101 -6.94 8.95 12.48
C VAL A 101 -6.87 7.45 12.26
N ILE A 102 -7.63 6.74 13.07
CA ILE A 102 -7.75 5.30 13.08
C ILE A 102 -9.13 4.92 12.58
N TYR A 103 -9.17 3.95 11.68
CA TYR A 103 -10.39 3.50 11.02
C TYR A 103 -10.77 2.13 11.56
N ALA A 104 -12.03 1.99 11.96
CA ALA A 104 -12.56 0.76 12.56
C ALA A 104 -13.85 0.33 11.88
N LYS A 105 -14.12 -0.98 11.95
CA LYS A 105 -15.43 -1.54 11.61
C LYS A 105 -16.48 -1.09 12.64
N PRO A 106 -17.64 -0.55 12.21
CA PRO A 106 -18.80 -0.31 13.09
C PRO A 106 -19.33 -1.61 13.72
N LYS A 107 -19.82 -1.53 14.96
CA LYS A 107 -20.33 -2.71 15.67
C LYS A 107 -21.64 -3.26 15.09
N ASP A 108 -22.41 -2.43 14.40
CA ASP A 108 -23.78 -2.68 13.98
C ASP A 108 -23.96 -2.97 12.49
N ILE A 109 -22.86 -3.07 11.73
CA ILE A 109 -22.85 -3.39 10.30
C ILE A 109 -22.35 -4.82 10.01
N HIS A 110 -23.04 -5.49 9.09
CA HIS A 110 -22.76 -6.86 8.67
C HIS A 110 -22.83 -7.00 7.15
N GLY A 111 -22.35 -8.13 6.62
CA GLY A 111 -22.43 -8.44 5.19
C GLY A 111 -21.41 -7.75 4.28
N VAL A 112 -20.57 -6.84 4.81
CA VAL A 112 -19.60 -6.05 4.01
C VAL A 112 -18.68 -6.94 3.18
N PHE A 113 -18.19 -8.06 3.72
CA PHE A 113 -17.32 -8.98 3.00
C PHE A 113 -17.95 -9.53 1.72
N GLU A 114 -19.17 -10.07 1.83
CA GLU A 114 -19.87 -10.68 0.71
C GLU A 114 -20.25 -9.63 -0.34
N VAL A 115 -20.63 -8.45 0.13
CA VAL A 115 -20.94 -7.30 -0.72
C VAL A 115 -19.72 -6.85 -1.51
N VAL A 116 -18.59 -6.64 -0.84
CA VAL A 116 -17.32 -6.24 -1.48
C VAL A 116 -16.86 -7.30 -2.47
N LYS A 117 -16.82 -8.59 -2.08
CA LYS A 117 -16.42 -9.68 -2.98
C LYS A 117 -17.28 -9.73 -4.24
N THR A 118 -18.60 -9.65 -4.08
CA THR A 118 -19.55 -9.71 -5.20
C THR A 118 -19.40 -8.50 -6.12
N ALA A 119 -19.31 -7.29 -5.56
CA ALA A 119 -19.19 -6.07 -6.35
C ALA A 119 -17.83 -5.98 -7.07
N LEU A 120 -16.74 -6.36 -6.39
CA LEU A 120 -15.40 -6.37 -6.99
C LEU A 120 -15.28 -7.41 -8.10
N ALA A 121 -15.87 -8.60 -7.94
CA ALA A 121 -15.91 -9.62 -8.99
C ALA A 121 -16.68 -9.15 -10.24
N LYS A 122 -17.74 -8.33 -10.06
CA LYS A 122 -18.46 -7.70 -11.18
C LYS A 122 -17.60 -6.65 -11.90
N GLU A 123 -16.76 -5.92 -11.17
CA GLU A 123 -15.89 -4.89 -11.77
C GLU A 123 -14.64 -5.47 -12.46
N LEU A 124 -14.02 -6.51 -11.89
CA LEU A 124 -12.67 -6.97 -12.28
C LEU A 124 -12.62 -8.39 -12.83
N SER A 125 -13.74 -9.13 -12.89
CA SER A 125 -13.83 -10.60 -12.94
C SER A 125 -13.55 -11.28 -11.60
N GLU A 126 -14.17 -12.44 -11.39
CA GLU A 126 -14.05 -13.23 -10.16
C GLU A 126 -12.60 -13.67 -9.88
N ALA A 127 -11.91 -14.24 -10.88
CA ALA A 127 -10.54 -14.72 -10.71
C ALA A 127 -9.57 -13.60 -10.32
N ARG A 128 -9.70 -12.41 -10.92
CA ARG A 128 -8.85 -11.26 -10.58
C ARG A 128 -9.19 -10.69 -9.21
N ALA A 129 -10.48 -10.54 -8.89
CA ALA A 129 -10.91 -10.08 -7.58
C ALA A 129 -10.35 -11.00 -6.48
N THR A 130 -10.50 -12.32 -6.62
CA THR A 130 -9.96 -13.31 -5.68
C THR A 130 -8.45 -13.16 -5.51
N ALA A 131 -7.67 -13.09 -6.59
CA ALA A 131 -6.22 -12.96 -6.51
C ALA A 131 -5.74 -11.69 -5.77
N ILE A 132 -6.45 -10.56 -5.96
CA ILE A 132 -6.13 -9.30 -5.26
C ILE A 132 -6.48 -9.41 -3.78
N LEU A 133 -7.64 -9.96 -3.44
CA LEU A 133 -8.07 -10.13 -2.05
C LEU A 133 -7.16 -11.10 -1.29
N GLU A 134 -6.69 -12.17 -1.92
CA GLU A 134 -5.68 -13.08 -1.38
C GLU A 134 -4.36 -12.36 -1.11
N SER A 135 -3.91 -11.52 -2.05
CA SER A 135 -2.69 -10.73 -1.89
C SER A 135 -2.82 -9.68 -0.76
N ILE A 136 -4.01 -9.12 -0.55
CA ILE A 136 -4.31 -8.26 0.61
C ILE A 136 -4.25 -9.05 1.92
N ASN A 137 -4.83 -10.25 1.96
CA ASN A 137 -4.78 -11.12 3.15
C ASN A 137 -3.32 -11.47 3.51
N GLU A 138 -2.52 -11.83 2.51
CA GLU A 138 -1.08 -12.08 2.66
C GLU A 138 -0.36 -10.84 3.23
N ALA A 139 -0.61 -9.67 2.63
CA ALA A 139 0.00 -8.41 3.08
C ALA A 139 -0.35 -8.08 4.54
N LEU A 140 -1.62 -8.25 4.94
CA LEU A 140 -2.06 -8.04 6.32
C LEU A 140 -1.35 -8.99 7.29
N GLU A 141 -1.18 -10.26 6.91
CA GLU A 141 -0.50 -11.24 7.74
C GLU A 141 1.00 -10.96 7.89
N LEU A 142 1.67 -10.60 6.78
CA LEU A 142 3.08 -10.18 6.80
C LEU A 142 3.27 -8.92 7.65
N TYR A 143 2.38 -7.94 7.50
CA TYR A 143 2.40 -6.71 8.29
C TYR A 143 2.13 -6.98 9.77
N ARG A 144 1.24 -7.91 10.11
CA ARG A 144 0.98 -8.32 11.49
C ARG A 144 2.19 -8.97 12.15
N ARG A 145 2.94 -9.79 11.42
CA ARG A 145 4.12 -10.51 11.93
C ARG A 145 5.35 -9.63 12.11
N GLY A 146 5.56 -8.66 11.21
CA GLY A 146 6.80 -7.89 11.16
C GLY A 146 6.67 -6.44 10.72
N GLY A 147 5.47 -5.88 10.73
CA GLY A 147 5.21 -4.52 10.25
C GLY A 147 5.63 -4.32 8.80
N SER A 148 6.21 -3.16 8.51
CA SER A 148 6.72 -2.86 7.17
C SER A 148 7.92 -3.74 6.79
N GLU A 149 8.68 -4.23 7.77
CA GLU A 149 9.84 -5.10 7.51
C GLU A 149 9.41 -6.49 7.04
N GLY A 150 8.30 -7.02 7.58
CA GLY A 150 7.73 -8.31 7.14
C GLY A 150 7.36 -8.30 5.65
N LEU A 151 6.73 -7.22 5.18
CA LEU A 151 6.42 -7.02 3.75
C LEU A 151 7.68 -6.88 2.89
N VAL A 152 8.71 -6.19 3.40
CA VAL A 152 9.97 -6.03 2.67
C VAL A 152 10.70 -7.35 2.53
N LYS A 153 10.81 -8.15 3.60
CA LYS A 153 11.43 -9.48 3.59
C LYS A 153 10.79 -10.41 2.56
N ALA A 154 9.46 -10.40 2.46
CA ALA A 154 8.74 -11.16 1.44
C ALA A 154 9.12 -10.77 -0.01
N LEU A 155 9.55 -9.52 -0.23
CA LEU A 155 10.00 -9.01 -1.53
C LEU A 155 11.51 -9.18 -1.78
N GLU A 156 12.30 -9.54 -0.76
CA GLU A 156 13.75 -9.71 -0.89
C GLU A 156 14.12 -10.87 -1.81
N GLU A 157 13.26 -11.88 -1.90
CA GLU A 157 13.47 -13.07 -2.74
C GLU A 157 13.13 -12.84 -4.21
N SER A 158 12.43 -11.74 -4.55
CA SER A 158 11.84 -11.55 -5.88
C SER A 158 12.38 -10.37 -6.69
N THR A 159 13.07 -9.41 -6.05
CA THR A 159 13.62 -8.23 -6.73
C THR A 159 15.12 -8.09 -6.43
N TYR A 160 15.97 -8.47 -7.39
CA TYR A 160 17.44 -8.34 -7.30
C TYR A 160 17.93 -6.88 -7.13
N ILE A 161 17.03 -5.91 -7.22
CA ILE A 161 17.33 -4.49 -7.02
C ILE A 161 16.87 -4.11 -5.61
N ALA A 162 17.83 -3.97 -4.70
CA ALA A 162 17.58 -3.63 -3.30
C ALA A 162 16.65 -2.40 -3.13
N GLY A 163 16.65 -1.43 -4.07
CA GLY A 163 15.79 -0.25 -4.02
C GLY A 163 14.29 -0.46 -4.31
N VAL A 164 13.91 -1.49 -5.08
CA VAL A 164 12.53 -1.65 -5.59
C VAL A 164 11.57 -2.04 -4.46
N LYS A 165 11.97 -2.96 -3.57
CA LYS A 165 11.20 -3.35 -2.38
C LYS A 165 10.93 -2.17 -1.43
N TYR A 166 11.87 -1.23 -1.30
CA TYR A 166 11.68 -0.03 -0.47
C TYR A 166 10.76 0.98 -1.13
N ALA A 167 10.83 1.15 -2.45
CA ALA A 167 9.86 1.96 -3.19
C ALA A 167 8.44 1.37 -3.11
N LEU A 168 8.32 0.03 -3.01
CA LEU A 168 7.05 -0.69 -2.90
C LEU A 168 6.34 -0.44 -1.57
N VAL A 169 7.00 -0.80 -0.47
CA VAL A 169 6.37 -0.82 0.86
C VAL A 169 6.59 0.49 1.59
N GLY A 170 7.69 1.19 1.32
CA GLY A 170 8.16 2.36 2.06
C GLY A 170 8.48 2.08 3.52
N TRP A 171 9.24 2.98 4.14
CA TRP A 171 9.69 2.86 5.53
C TRP A 171 9.32 4.10 6.34
N ASP A 172 9.29 4.00 7.67
CA ASP A 172 9.36 5.24 8.47
C ASP A 172 10.72 5.91 8.27
N GLY A 173 10.79 7.21 8.53
CA GLY A 173 11.98 8.01 8.20
C GLY A 173 13.26 7.52 8.86
N GLU A 174 13.16 6.95 10.06
CA GLU A 174 14.29 6.40 10.81
C GLU A 174 14.82 5.12 10.16
N SER A 175 13.91 4.19 9.80
CA SER A 175 14.28 3.00 9.04
C SER A 175 14.85 3.39 7.68
N TYR A 176 14.22 4.31 6.95
CA TYR A 176 14.71 4.79 5.65
C TYR A 176 16.13 5.35 5.75
N ALA A 177 16.41 6.19 6.75
CA ALA A 177 17.75 6.72 7.00
C ALA A 177 18.76 5.60 7.29
N LYS A 178 18.37 4.58 8.06
CA LYS A 178 19.21 3.42 8.36
C LYS A 178 19.55 2.62 7.09
N VAL A 179 18.57 2.29 6.25
CA VAL A 179 18.84 1.55 4.99
C VAL A 179 19.59 2.38 3.98
N MET A 180 19.29 3.66 3.85
CA MET A 180 20.09 4.54 2.98
C MET A 180 21.52 4.65 3.50
N GLY A 181 21.73 4.65 4.82
CA GLY A 181 23.04 4.55 5.44
C GLY A 181 23.76 3.24 5.10
N GLU A 182 23.08 2.10 5.20
CA GLU A 182 23.65 0.78 4.84
C GLU A 182 23.95 0.66 3.34
N LEU A 183 23.07 1.15 2.48
CA LEU A 183 23.29 1.20 1.03
C LEU A 183 24.46 2.10 0.66
N ASN A 184 24.59 3.27 1.31
CA ASN A 184 25.73 4.16 1.10
C ASN A 184 27.03 3.51 1.58
N LYS A 185 27.06 2.89 2.77
CA LYS A 185 28.24 2.15 3.26
C LYS A 185 28.65 1.04 2.30
N ARG A 186 27.68 0.26 1.80
CA ARG A 186 27.96 -0.82 0.85
C ARG A 186 28.42 -0.29 -0.51
N GLY A 187 27.88 0.86 -0.93
CA GLY A 187 28.37 1.60 -2.09
C GLY A 187 29.82 2.04 -1.93
N GLU A 188 30.20 2.57 -0.76
CA GLU A 188 31.59 2.94 -0.43
C GLU A 188 32.53 1.72 -0.43
N GLU A 189 32.10 0.59 0.12
CA GLU A 189 32.86 -0.66 0.11
C GLU A 189 33.10 -1.19 -1.31
N ILE A 190 32.10 -1.08 -2.19
CA ILE A 190 32.22 -1.44 -3.61
C ILE A 190 33.14 -0.46 -4.32
N ARG A 191 33.04 0.84 -4.03
CA ARG A 191 33.89 1.89 -4.61
C ARG A 191 35.37 1.74 -4.23
N LYS A 192 35.67 1.23 -3.04
CA LYS A 192 37.04 0.83 -2.66
C LYS A 192 37.61 -0.25 -3.58
N LYS A 193 36.76 -1.13 -4.12
CA LYS A 193 37.15 -2.19 -5.06
C LYS A 193 37.07 -1.74 -6.53
N HIS A 194 36.21 -0.75 -6.81
CA HIS A 194 35.97 -0.19 -8.14
C HIS A 194 35.95 1.34 -8.05
N PRO A 195 37.12 2.00 -8.05
CA PRO A 195 37.25 3.44 -7.79
C PRO A 195 36.48 4.32 -8.77
N ASP A 196 36.33 3.85 -10.01
CA ASP A 196 35.69 4.56 -11.11
C ASP A 196 34.15 4.52 -11.04
N MET A 197 33.58 3.74 -10.11
CA MET A 197 32.14 3.64 -9.95
C MET A 197 31.59 4.92 -9.31
N PRO A 198 30.59 5.59 -9.91
CA PRO A 198 30.04 6.81 -9.35
C PRO A 198 29.28 6.53 -8.05
N GLY A 199 29.47 7.41 -7.05
CA GLY A 199 28.71 7.36 -5.81
C GLY A 199 27.23 7.71 -5.99
N SER A 200 26.40 7.46 -4.98
CA SER A 200 24.95 7.71 -5.02
C SER A 200 24.58 9.13 -5.50
N ALA A 201 25.34 10.14 -5.05
CA ALA A 201 25.15 11.54 -5.44
C ALA A 201 25.55 11.80 -6.90
N GLU A 202 26.71 11.31 -7.33
CA GLU A 202 27.21 11.43 -8.71
C GLU A 202 26.30 10.67 -9.69
N PHE A 203 25.76 9.51 -9.30
CA PHE A 203 24.79 8.76 -10.08
C PHE A 203 23.47 9.52 -10.25
N LEU A 204 22.97 10.18 -9.19
CA LEU A 204 21.78 11.02 -9.28
C LEU A 204 22.02 12.26 -10.15
N GLU A 205 23.21 12.85 -10.09
CA GLU A 205 23.61 13.98 -10.93
C GLU A 205 23.75 13.58 -12.40
N LEU A 206 24.41 12.45 -12.70
CA LEU A 206 24.48 11.84 -14.03
C LEU A 206 23.08 11.51 -14.58
N ARG A 207 22.22 10.88 -13.77
CA ARG A 207 20.84 10.57 -14.14
C ARG A 207 20.04 11.84 -14.43
N ARG A 208 20.26 12.91 -13.68
CA ARG A 208 19.62 14.20 -13.89
C ARG A 208 20.08 14.83 -15.21
N ARG A 209 21.39 14.81 -15.50
CA ARG A 209 21.96 15.24 -16.79
C ARG A 209 21.50 14.43 -18.01
N ILE A 210 21.17 13.15 -17.83
CA ILE A 210 20.62 12.31 -18.90
C ILE A 210 19.12 12.57 -19.11
N LYS A 211 18.37 12.91 -18.05
CA LYS A 211 16.93 13.23 -18.12
C LYS A 211 16.62 14.66 -18.53
N GLU A 212 17.50 15.61 -18.24
CA GLU A 212 17.49 16.97 -18.78
C GLU A 212 18.52 16.98 -19.92
N PRO A 213 18.17 16.64 -21.18
CA PRO A 213 19.12 16.82 -22.26
C PRO A 213 19.49 18.30 -22.29
N LEU A 214 20.77 18.59 -22.16
CA LEU A 214 21.34 19.93 -22.30
C LEU A 214 20.82 20.53 -23.61
N LEU A 215 20.15 21.68 -23.51
CA LEU A 215 19.87 22.58 -24.63
C LEU A 215 21.18 23.01 -25.30
#